data_AF-A0A2M7IPK9-F1
#
_entry.id   AF-A0A2M7IPK9-F1
#
_cell.length_a   1.000
_cell.length_b   1.000
_cell.length_c   1.000
_cell.angle_alpha   90.00
_cell.angle_beta   90.00
_cell.angle_gamma   90.00
#
_symmetry.space_group_name_H-M   'P 1'
#
loop_
_entity.id
_entity.type
_entity.pdbx_description
1 polymer ?
#
loop_
_entity_poly.entity_id
_entity_poly.type
_entity_poly.pdbx_seq_one_letter_code
_entity_poly.pdbx_strand_id
1 'polypeptide(L)'
;MDISTILATDLKSPLGLDDMTEDKRQQFLYDLSSVILEGALLHYLEKSEEDDQSVFSSWVQAHATDENLLPKLLKTYPQFGKTLTDEIGSFKTDVIRVTSGR
;
A
#
# COMPACT_ATOMS: atom_id res chain seq x y z
N MET A 1 -4.78 -9.80 0.88
CA MET A 1 -4.41 -8.83 -0.17
C MET A 1 -2.90 -8.74 -0.14
N ASP A 2 -2.25 -8.86 -1.30
CA ASP A 2 -0.81 -8.65 -1.45
C ASP A 2 -0.60 -7.50 -2.42
N ILE A 3 -0.13 -6.37 -1.88
CA ILE A 3 0.05 -5.11 -2.61
C ILE A 3 1.10 -5.31 -3.72
N SER A 4 2.18 -6.03 -3.43
CA SER A 4 3.28 -6.23 -4.37
C SER A 4 2.85 -6.98 -5.62
N THR A 5 2.02 -8.01 -5.45
CA THR A 5 1.41 -8.77 -6.55
C THR A 5 0.46 -7.90 -7.39
N ILE A 6 -0.33 -7.03 -6.76
CA ILE A 6 -1.22 -6.10 -7.46
C ILE A 6 -0.39 -5.13 -8.31
N LEU A 7 0.63 -4.50 -7.72
CA LEU A 7 1.50 -3.57 -8.43
C LEU A 7 2.28 -4.26 -9.57
N ALA A 8 2.75 -5.49 -9.35
CA ALA A 8 3.45 -6.27 -10.38
C ALA A 8 2.59 -6.54 -11.61
N THR A 9 1.28 -6.71 -11.43
CA THR A 9 0.35 -7.01 -12.53
C THR A 9 0.23 -5.82 -13.48
N ASP A 10 0.15 -4.61 -12.92
CA ASP A 10 -0.22 -3.42 -13.69
C ASP A 10 0.97 -2.52 -14.04
N LEU A 11 2.04 -2.53 -13.23
CA LEU A 11 3.11 -1.53 -13.31
C LEU A 11 4.43 -2.07 -13.83
N LYS A 12 4.53 -3.39 -14.07
CA LYS A 12 5.78 -4.01 -14.53
C LYS A 12 6.31 -3.40 -15.82
N SER A 13 5.47 -3.26 -16.84
CA SER A 13 5.86 -2.64 -18.12
C SER A 13 5.97 -1.11 -18.04
N PRO A 14 4.98 -0.38 -17.46
CA PRO A 14 5.09 1.09 -17.32
C PRO A 14 6.35 1.57 -16.59
N LEU A 15 6.82 0.82 -15.59
CA LEU A 15 8.03 1.17 -14.81
C LEU A 15 9.31 0.51 -15.35
N GLY A 16 9.25 -0.23 -16.46
CA GLY A 16 10.41 -0.89 -17.05
C GLY A 16 11.00 -2.00 -16.17
N LEU A 17 10.18 -2.67 -15.35
CA LEU A 17 10.62 -3.74 -14.45
C LEU A 17 10.81 -5.10 -15.16
N ASP A 18 10.47 -5.17 -16.44
CA ASP A 18 10.62 -6.38 -17.27
C ASP A 18 12.08 -6.80 -17.45
N ASP A 19 12.99 -5.82 -17.53
CA ASP A 19 14.43 -6.06 -17.73
C ASP A 19 15.18 -6.28 -16.40
N MET A 20 14.49 -6.20 -15.27
CA MET A 20 15.09 -6.44 -13.96
C MET A 20 15.17 -7.94 -13.64
N THR A 21 16.22 -8.33 -12.93
CA THR A 21 16.29 -9.67 -12.32
C THR A 21 15.13 -9.85 -11.34
N GLU A 22 14.71 -11.10 -11.13
CA GLU A 22 13.57 -11.41 -10.26
C GLU A 22 13.75 -10.86 -8.85
N ASP A 23 14.90 -11.09 -8.22
CA ASP A 23 15.20 -10.60 -6.87
C ASP A 23 15.12 -9.08 -6.78
N LYS A 24 15.70 -8.35 -7.74
CA LYS A 24 15.67 -6.87 -7.75
C LYS A 24 14.26 -6.35 -7.98
N ARG A 25 13.48 -7.01 -8.83
CA ARG A 25 12.08 -6.65 -9.09
C ARG A 25 11.22 -6.89 -7.84
N GLN A 26 11.40 -8.02 -7.16
CA GLN A 26 10.68 -8.32 -5.93
C GLN A 26 11.03 -7.31 -4.83
N GLN A 27 12.31 -6.99 -4.64
CA GLN A 27 12.72 -5.96 -3.68
C GLN A 27 12.10 -4.60 -4.01
N PHE A 28 12.16 -4.18 -5.27
CA PHE A 28 11.56 -2.92 -5.69
C PHE A 28 10.05 -2.87 -5.42
N LEU A 29 9.33 -3.94 -5.77
CA LEU A 29 7.88 -4.04 -5.52
C LEU A 29 7.56 -4.07 -4.02
N TYR A 30 8.41 -4.68 -3.20
CA TYR A 30 8.27 -4.69 -1.75
C TYR A 30 8.45 -3.28 -1.15
N ASP A 31 9.53 -2.59 -1.54
CA ASP A 31 9.79 -1.22 -1.09
C ASP A 31 8.66 -0.28 -1.50
N LEU A 32 8.21 -0.40 -2.75
CA LEU A 32 7.09 0.39 -3.26
C LEU A 32 5.77 0.09 -2.53
N SER A 33 5.51 -1.18 -2.24
CA SER A 33 4.33 -1.59 -1.47
C SER A 33 4.33 -1.01 -0.06
N SER A 34 5.52 -0.92 0.56
CA SER A 34 5.69 -0.34 1.89
C SER A 34 5.38 1.16 1.89
N VAL A 35 5.88 1.90 0.90
CA VAL A 35 5.58 3.34 0.76
C VAL A 35 4.09 3.60 0.54
N ILE A 36 3.42 2.80 -0.30
CA ILE A 36 1.98 2.93 -0.53
C ILE A 36 1.19 2.60 0.75
N LEU A 37 1.61 1.60 1.50
CA LEU A 37 1.00 1.26 2.78
C LEU A 37 1.14 2.39 3.79
N GLU A 38 2.32 3.00 3.91
CA GLU A 38 2.56 4.17 4.76
C GLU A 38 1.69 5.36 4.37
N GLY A 39 1.58 5.65 3.06
CA GLY A 39 0.69 6.70 2.54
C GLY A 39 -0.78 6.45 2.90
N ALA A 40 -1.25 5.21 2.72
CA ALA A 40 -2.61 4.84 3.07
C ALA A 40 -2.89 4.96 4.58
N LEU A 41 -1.91 4.65 5.44
CA LEU A 41 -2.02 4.81 6.89
C LEU A 41 -2.16 6.29 7.27
N LEU A 42 -1.33 7.15 6.68
CA LEU A 42 -1.40 8.60 6.92
C LEU A 42 -2.74 9.17 6.46
N HIS A 43 -3.17 8.88 5.22
CA HIS A 43 -4.46 9.34 4.70
C HIS A 43 -5.66 8.83 5.50
N TYR A 44 -5.58 7.60 6.04
CA TYR A 44 -6.64 7.08 6.90
C TYR A 44 -6.71 7.84 8.22
N LEU A 45 -5.56 8.10 8.86
CA LEU A 45 -5.49 8.87 10.10
C LEU A 45 -5.98 10.31 9.90
N GLU A 46 -5.54 11.00 8.85
CA GLU A 46 -5.96 12.38 8.55
C GLU A 46 -7.48 12.53 8.35
N LYS A 47 -8.15 11.49 7.88
CA LYS A 47 -9.60 11.47 7.67
C LYS A 47 -10.39 10.98 8.89
N SER A 48 -9.71 10.44 9.89
CA SER A 48 -10.32 9.91 11.10
C SER A 48 -10.46 11.00 12.16
N GLU A 49 -11.47 10.89 13.02
CA GLU A 49 -11.60 11.75 14.20
C GLU A 49 -10.45 11.48 15.19
N GLU A 50 -10.11 12.46 16.02
CA GLU A 50 -8.95 12.40 16.93
C GLU A 50 -9.00 11.17 17.88
N ASP A 51 -10.18 10.87 18.41
CA ASP A 51 -10.40 9.68 19.25
C ASP A 51 -10.15 8.38 18.47
N ASP A 52 -10.60 8.30 17.21
CA ASP A 52 -10.41 7.14 16.34
C ASP A 52 -8.95 6.96 15.91
N GLN A 53 -8.22 8.06 15.71
CA GLN A 53 -6.77 8.03 15.41
C GLN A 53 -5.97 7.40 16.56
N SER A 54 -6.30 7.77 17.80
CA SER A 54 -5.65 7.26 19.00
C SER A 54 -5.92 5.76 19.19
N VAL A 55 -7.18 5.34 19.00
CA VAL A 55 -7.59 3.93 19.07
C VAL A 55 -6.91 3.10 17.98
N PHE A 56 -6.89 3.60 16.75
CA PHE A 56 -6.22 2.95 15.62
C PHE A 56 -4.71 2.79 15.88
N SER A 57 -4.04 3.87 16.28
CA SER A 57 -2.59 3.87 16.54
C SER A 57 -2.22 2.88 17.65
N SER A 58 -3.01 2.87 18.73
CA SER A 58 -2.83 1.92 19.84
C SER A 58 -3.03 0.47 19.39
N TRP A 59 -4.03 0.22 18.54
CA TRP A 59 -4.27 -1.11 18.00
C TRP A 59 -3.11 -1.58 17.12
N VAL A 60 -2.58 -0.73 16.23
CA VAL A 60 -1.43 -1.08 15.38
C VAL A 60 -0.19 -1.37 16.23
N GLN A 61 0.11 -0.54 17.23
CA GLN A 61 1.24 -0.76 18.14
C GLN A 61 1.12 -2.09 18.91
N ALA A 62 -0.07 -2.42 19.40
CA ALA A 62 -0.32 -3.65 20.14
C ALA A 62 -0.13 -4.93 19.29
N HIS A 63 -0.24 -4.82 17.97
CA HIS A 63 -0.14 -5.94 17.03
C HIS A 63 1.09 -5.83 16.11
N ALA A 64 2.03 -4.92 16.38
CA ALA A 64 3.15 -4.60 15.49
C ALA A 64 4.07 -5.81 15.19
N THR A 65 4.13 -6.78 16.11
CA THR A 65 4.92 -8.00 15.97
C THR A 65 4.14 -9.16 15.32
N ASP A 66 2.88 -8.96 14.96
CA ASP A 66 2.07 -10.00 14.35
C ASP A 66 2.50 -10.23 12.90
N GLU A 67 2.90 -11.46 12.58
CA GLU A 67 3.22 -11.88 11.20
C GLU A 67 2.05 -11.64 10.22
N ASN A 68 0.82 -11.53 10.73
CA ASN A 68 -0.39 -11.27 9.97
C ASN A 68 -1.04 -9.92 10.30
N LEU A 69 -0.24 -8.91 10.68
CA LEU A 69 -0.71 -7.57 11.00
C LEU A 69 -1.62 -7.00 9.90
N LEU A 70 -1.19 -6.96 8.63
CA LEU A 70 -1.98 -6.37 7.55
C LEU A 70 -3.32 -7.09 7.32
N PRO A 71 -3.39 -8.43 7.22
CA PRO A 71 -4.67 -9.14 7.19
C PRO A 71 -5.59 -8.83 8.37
N LYS A 72 -5.04 -8.74 9.59
CA LYS A 72 -5.81 -8.38 10.79
C LYS A 72 -6.30 -6.94 10.72
N LEU A 73 -5.45 -6.00 10.31
CA LEU A 73 -5.75 -4.59 10.18
C LEU A 73 -6.91 -4.36 9.20
N LEU A 74 -6.87 -5.01 8.03
CA LEU A 74 -7.92 -4.92 7.01
C LEU A 74 -9.25 -5.52 7.48
N LYS A 75 -9.21 -6.52 8.37
CA LYS A 75 -10.41 -7.11 8.97
C LYS A 75 -10.99 -6.22 10.07
N THR A 76 -10.15 -5.64 10.91
CA THR A 76 -10.55 -4.80 12.04
C THR A 76 -11.02 -3.42 11.59
N TYR A 77 -10.37 -2.84 10.57
CA TYR A 77 -10.65 -1.51 10.05
C TYR A 77 -10.98 -1.56 8.54
N PRO A 78 -12.21 -1.95 8.15
CA PRO A 78 -12.59 -2.05 6.73
C PRO A 78 -12.46 -0.74 5.95
N GLN A 79 -12.61 0.42 6.60
CA GLN A 79 -12.44 1.73 5.97
C GLN A 79 -10.97 2.02 5.64
N PHE A 80 -10.03 1.53 6.44
CA PHE A 80 -8.62 1.54 6.08
C PHE A 80 -8.38 0.69 4.82
N GLY A 81 -9.03 -0.47 4.70
CA GLY A 81 -8.95 -1.29 3.49
C GLY A 81 -9.44 -0.60 2.22
N LYS A 82 -10.46 0.25 2.33
CA LYS A 82 -10.88 1.12 1.22
C LYS A 82 -9.83 2.18 0.90
N THR A 83 -9.33 2.87 1.93
CA THR A 83 -8.28 3.89 1.79
C THR A 83 -7.04 3.32 1.10
N LEU A 84 -6.60 2.12 1.49
CA LEU A 84 -5.49 1.42 0.85
C LEU A 84 -5.77 1.08 -0.62
N THR A 85 -6.99 0.64 -0.94
CA THR A 85 -7.37 0.34 -2.33
C THR A 85 -7.37 1.61 -3.19
N ASP A 86 -7.88 2.72 -2.65
CA ASP A 86 -7.91 4.02 -3.32
C ASP A 86 -6.48 4.57 -3.53
N GLU A 87 -5.60 4.39 -2.55
CA GLU A 87 -4.18 4.77 -2.64
C GLU A 87 -3.46 4.00 -3.75
N ILE A 88 -3.62 2.66 -3.78
CA ILE A 88 -3.06 1.81 -4.84
C ILE A 88 -3.59 2.25 -6.21
N GLY A 89 -4.89 2.51 -6.32
CA GLY A 89 -5.53 2.96 -7.56
C GLY A 89 -5.01 4.31 -8.05
N SER A 90 -4.87 5.26 -7.13
CA SER A 90 -4.35 6.60 -7.41
C SER A 90 -2.90 6.54 -7.88
N PHE A 91 -2.06 5.82 -7.12
CA PHE A 91 -0.66 5.61 -7.49
C PHE A 91 -0.50 4.97 -8.87
N LYS A 92 -1.25 3.90 -9.16
CA LYS A 92 -1.23 3.24 -10.47
C LYS A 92 -1.60 4.21 -11.60
N THR A 93 -2.67 4.99 -11.40
CA THR A 93 -3.15 5.96 -12.38
C THR A 93 -2.08 7.02 -12.65
N ASP A 94 -1.44 7.54 -11.60
CA ASP A 94 -0.37 8.53 -11.73
C ASP A 94 0.86 7.97 -12.45
N VAL A 95 1.30 6.75 -12.13
CA VAL A 95 2.40 6.09 -12.82
C VAL A 95 2.09 5.92 -14.31
N ILE A 96 0.91 5.40 -14.64
CA ILE A 96 0.51 5.19 -16.04
C ILE A 96 0.46 6.53 -16.78
N ARG A 97 -0.09 7.58 -16.16
CA ARG A 97 -0.14 8.93 -16.73
C ARG A 97 1.26 9.48 -17.01
N VAL A 98 2.19 9.34 -16.08
CA VAL A 98 3.56 9.87 -16.20
C VAL A 98 4.39 9.10 -17.24
N THR A 99 4.15 7.79 -17.36
CA THR A 99 4.93 6.89 -18.25
C THR A 99 4.35 6.81 -19.66
N SER A 100 3.04 6.94 -19.83
CA SER A 100 2.34 6.92 -21.13
C SER A 100 2.18 8.31 -21.76
N GLY A 101 2.40 9.38 -20.99
CA GLY A 101 2.41 10.77 -21.48
C GLY A 101 3.72 11.22 -22.11
N ARG A 102 4.61 10.29 -22.45
CA ARG A 102 5.87 10.50 -23.18
C ARG A 102 5.80 9.91 -24.58
#